data_AF-A0A7S1P6C3-F1
#
_entry.id   AF-A0A7S1P6C3-F1
#
_cell.length_a   1.000
_cell.length_b   1.000
_cell.length_c   1.000
_cell.angle_alpha   90.00
_cell.angle_beta   90.00
_cell.angle_gamma   90.00
#
_symmetry.space_group_name_H-M   'P 1'
#
loop_
_entity.id
_entity.type
_entity.pdbx_description
1 polymer ?
#
loop_
_entity_poly.entity_id
_entity_poly.type
_entity_poly.pdbx_seq_one_letter_code
_entity_poly.pdbx_strand_id
1 'polypeptide(L)'
;MLKWLGVNKKKQKEDEIFDSVRSGLQSMYKQRLLPLERDFKANQFYAPLLTDGDFASKPMVMLLGQYSTGKTTFIKHFLEREYPGLRIGPEPTTDRFIAVMDGAHDQVIPGNAAVVDPTKAFSQLSNFGNNFLARFEVSVMPSPALKGITLIDTPGVLSGNKQTSRGYDFEGVIKWFGDQSDLILLIFDAHKLDISDEFRRCIQALRGNDTKIRILLNKADMVNTQQLMRVYGALMWSLGKVIPTPEVARVYIGSFWDQPLQNDENRKLFEAEANDLYTDIQLLPRNAAVRKLNDFIKRARLAKTHCYLLSYLRKQMPSVFGKQQKQKQLIQNLDGVYRALAQEHSLPLGDFPPIQLVQDKLAQFDFSKLPKLDHKRIELLDEMLSHQIPNLMKLIPAEERQTEEALPESVMHAAEPSPFQILKQQGGPAAPGYELDRWLRTPPNTGEFEADFVALGPDHQGRITGAQAKDDLTRSKLPSTVLHKIWNLADVTRDGYLDIYEYALCRHFIAMKLSGHELPAELPDELHPNKGQQAISV
;
A
#
# COMPACT_ATOMS: atom_id res chain seq x y z
N MET A 1 -51.68 49.78 27.59
CA MET A 1 -50.92 49.56 28.84
C MET A 1 -50.89 48.04 29.02
N LEU A 2 -49.84 47.25 28.80
CA LEU A 2 -48.38 47.43 28.77
C LEU A 2 -47.73 46.61 27.64
N LYS A 3 -46.64 47.16 27.10
CA LYS A 3 -45.55 46.48 26.38
C LYS A 3 -44.62 45.78 27.40
N TRP A 4 -43.71 44.93 26.88
CA TRP A 4 -42.53 44.30 27.52
C TRP A 4 -42.82 43.02 28.33
N LEU A 5 -42.17 41.86 28.11
CA LEU A 5 -40.81 41.59 27.62
C LEU A 5 -40.76 40.41 26.63
N GLY A 6 -40.11 40.66 25.48
CA GLY A 6 -39.61 39.59 24.62
C GLY A 6 -38.39 38.95 25.25
N VAL A 7 -38.49 37.65 25.56
CA VAL A 7 -37.32 36.82 25.82
C VAL A 7 -36.73 36.44 24.46
N ASN A 8 -35.61 37.08 24.17
CA ASN A 8 -34.78 36.87 23.01
C ASN A 8 -34.21 35.43 23.06
N LYS A 9 -34.92 34.44 22.48
CA LYS A 9 -34.36 33.12 22.21
C LYS A 9 -33.33 33.25 21.08
N LYS A 10 -32.12 33.71 21.40
CA LYS A 10 -30.93 33.29 20.66
C LYS A 10 -30.90 31.76 20.77
N LYS A 11 -31.32 31.06 19.71
CA LYS A 11 -30.89 29.69 19.50
C LYS A 11 -29.36 29.74 19.44
N GLN A 12 -28.70 29.40 20.54
CA GLN A 12 -27.35 28.86 20.46
C GLN A 12 -27.48 27.69 19.48
N LYS A 13 -26.84 27.80 18.31
CA LYS A 13 -26.65 26.67 17.42
C LYS A 13 -25.85 25.67 18.24
N GLU A 14 -26.52 24.61 18.71
CA GLU A 14 -25.82 23.43 19.20
C GLU A 14 -24.87 23.01 18.08
N ASP A 15 -23.56 22.99 18.36
CA ASP A 15 -22.61 22.39 17.45
C ASP A 15 -23.10 20.96 17.18
N GLU A 16 -23.42 20.63 15.93
CA GLU A 16 -23.81 19.27 15.55
C GLU A 16 -22.64 18.34 15.94
N ILE A 17 -22.85 17.55 17.00
CA ILE A 17 -21.87 16.57 17.47
C ILE A 17 -21.99 15.35 16.56
N PHE A 18 -20.90 15.00 15.88
CA PHE A 18 -20.83 13.83 15.03
C PHE A 18 -20.03 12.73 15.72
N ASP A 19 -20.50 11.49 15.60
CA ASP A 19 -19.82 10.31 16.17
C ASP A 19 -18.58 9.91 15.36
N SER A 20 -18.53 10.30 14.08
CA SER A 20 -17.33 10.13 13.24
C SER A 20 -17.23 11.16 12.11
N VAL A 21 -16.01 11.36 11.58
CA VAL A 21 -15.71 12.18 10.40
C VAL A 21 -16.54 11.75 9.21
N ARG A 22 -16.67 10.42 9.00
CA ARG A 22 -17.51 9.85 7.95
C ARG A 22 -18.96 10.27 8.08
N SER A 23 -19.56 10.09 9.26
CA SER A 23 -20.97 10.44 9.50
C SER A 23 -21.22 11.94 9.35
N GLY A 24 -20.27 12.77 9.79
CA GLY A 24 -20.30 14.22 9.62
C GLY A 24 -20.29 14.64 8.16
N LEU A 25 -19.33 14.13 7.38
CA LEU A 25 -19.24 14.41 5.94
C LEU A 25 -20.51 13.99 5.18
N GLN A 26 -21.04 12.81 5.49
CA GLN A 26 -22.25 12.30 4.84
C GLN A 26 -23.47 13.18 5.17
N SER A 27 -23.63 13.55 6.45
CA SER A 27 -24.72 14.42 6.89
C SER A 27 -24.63 15.80 6.23
N MET A 28 -23.45 16.42 6.27
CA MET A 28 -23.18 17.71 5.63
C MET A 28 -23.44 17.67 4.12
N TYR A 29 -23.02 16.59 3.44
CA TYR A 29 -23.31 16.41 2.02
C TYR A 29 -24.83 16.43 1.77
N LYS A 30 -25.57 15.53 2.42
CA LYS A 30 -27.01 15.36 2.19
C LYS A 30 -27.80 16.63 2.51
N GLN A 31 -27.44 17.33 3.58
CA GLN A 31 -28.19 18.49 4.04
C GLN A 31 -27.82 19.80 3.33
N ARG A 32 -26.54 20.01 3.00
CA ARG A 32 -26.02 21.32 2.55
C ARG A 32 -25.62 21.31 1.08
N LEU A 33 -24.89 20.30 0.63
CA LEU A 33 -24.25 20.29 -0.70
C LEU A 33 -25.09 19.62 -1.78
N LEU A 34 -25.68 18.46 -1.48
CA LEU A 34 -26.49 17.67 -2.42
C LEU A 34 -27.67 18.46 -3.01
N PRO A 35 -28.45 19.27 -2.25
CA PRO A 35 -29.51 20.08 -2.83
C PRO A 35 -28.99 21.09 -3.86
N LEU A 36 -27.82 21.70 -3.61
CA LEU A 36 -27.19 22.62 -4.54
C LEU A 36 -26.74 21.90 -5.81
N GLU A 37 -26.01 20.79 -5.68
CA GLU A 37 -25.55 20.01 -6.83
C GLU A 37 -26.68 19.51 -7.70
N ARG A 38 -27.76 19.02 -7.09
CA ARG A 38 -28.93 18.50 -7.80
C ARG A 38 -29.69 19.61 -8.52
N ASP A 39 -30.03 20.70 -7.81
CA ASP A 39 -30.86 21.76 -8.35
C ASP A 39 -30.11 22.54 -9.45
N PHE A 40 -28.77 22.65 -9.34
CA PHE A 40 -27.89 23.26 -10.35
C PHE A 40 -27.29 22.27 -11.34
N LYS A 41 -27.75 21.00 -11.34
CA LYS A 41 -27.36 19.97 -12.31
C LYS A 41 -25.85 19.77 -12.44
N ALA A 42 -25.11 19.90 -11.33
CA ALA A 42 -23.65 19.79 -11.31
C ALA A 42 -23.15 18.45 -11.89
N ASN A 43 -23.93 17.38 -11.72
CA ASN A 43 -23.66 16.05 -12.27
C ASN A 43 -23.67 15.98 -13.82
N GLN A 44 -24.26 16.96 -14.50
CA GLN A 44 -24.22 17.04 -15.97
C GLN A 44 -22.93 17.71 -16.48
N PHE A 45 -22.23 18.44 -15.59
CA PHE A 45 -21.00 19.17 -15.91
C PHE A 45 -19.74 18.42 -15.46
N TYR A 46 -19.74 17.93 -14.23
CA TYR A 46 -18.51 17.48 -13.55
C TYR A 46 -18.54 15.98 -13.22
N ALA A 47 -19.02 15.63 -12.03
CA ALA A 47 -18.98 14.27 -11.50
C ALA A 47 -20.37 13.84 -11.00
N PRO A 48 -20.65 12.52 -10.95
CA PRO A 48 -21.88 11.99 -10.37
C PRO A 48 -22.12 12.48 -8.93
N LEU A 49 -23.39 12.48 -8.51
CA LEU A 49 -23.76 12.74 -7.12
C LEU A 49 -23.22 11.62 -6.22
N LEU A 50 -22.77 11.97 -5.02
CA LEU A 50 -22.23 11.00 -4.07
C LEU A 50 -23.36 10.15 -3.47
N THR A 51 -23.08 8.87 -3.31
CA THR A 51 -23.93 7.85 -2.70
C THR A 51 -23.46 7.53 -1.28
N ASP A 52 -24.28 6.82 -0.52
CA ASP A 52 -23.89 6.38 0.83
C ASP A 52 -22.67 5.45 0.81
N GLY A 53 -22.54 4.63 -0.24
CA GLY A 53 -21.37 3.82 -0.53
C GLY A 53 -20.08 4.63 -0.69
N ASP A 54 -20.13 5.82 -1.29
CA ASP A 54 -18.94 6.67 -1.50
C ASP A 54 -18.38 7.23 -0.18
N PHE A 55 -19.27 7.53 0.79
CA PHE A 55 -18.86 7.89 2.14
C PHE A 55 -18.42 6.65 2.94
N ALA A 56 -19.05 5.50 2.66
CA ALA A 56 -18.78 4.24 3.33
C ALA A 56 -17.51 3.52 2.89
N SER A 57 -16.99 3.85 1.72
CA SER A 57 -15.82 3.20 1.16
C SER A 57 -14.63 3.30 2.11
N LYS A 58 -14.02 2.16 2.38
CA LYS A 58 -12.71 2.12 3.03
C LYS A 58 -11.64 2.51 2.00
N PRO A 59 -10.48 3.02 2.43
CA PRO A 59 -9.37 3.26 1.52
C PRO A 59 -9.05 2.04 0.67
N MET A 60 -8.78 2.26 -0.61
CA MET A 60 -8.54 1.20 -1.59
C MET A 60 -7.05 1.07 -1.93
N VAL A 61 -6.53 -0.15 -1.88
CA VAL A 61 -5.19 -0.50 -2.36
C VAL A 61 -5.35 -1.30 -3.65
N MET A 62 -4.94 -0.72 -4.78
CA MET A 62 -4.97 -1.41 -6.07
C MET A 62 -3.64 -2.07 -6.38
N LEU A 63 -3.67 -3.35 -6.72
CA LEU A 63 -2.51 -4.11 -7.16
C LEU A 63 -2.53 -4.22 -8.68
N LEU A 64 -1.51 -3.70 -9.36
CA LEU A 64 -1.40 -3.73 -10.81
C LEU A 64 -0.05 -4.29 -11.23
N GLY A 65 -0.03 -5.17 -12.22
CA GLY A 65 1.19 -5.78 -12.72
C GLY A 65 0.93 -6.83 -13.78
N GLN A 66 1.98 -7.22 -14.50
CA GLN A 66 1.89 -8.24 -15.53
C GLN A 66 1.48 -9.61 -15.00
N TYR A 67 1.28 -10.55 -15.91
CA TYR A 67 0.97 -11.93 -15.55
C TYR A 67 2.05 -12.56 -14.66
N SER A 68 1.64 -13.35 -13.66
CA SER A 68 2.55 -14.09 -12.76
C SER A 68 3.49 -13.25 -11.87
N THR A 69 3.27 -11.93 -11.74
CA THR A 69 4.08 -11.07 -10.84
C THR A 69 3.79 -11.26 -9.34
N GLY A 70 2.75 -12.03 -8.99
CA GLY A 70 2.42 -12.37 -7.61
C GLY A 70 1.39 -11.46 -6.92
N LYS A 71 0.53 -10.74 -7.66
CA LYS A 71 -0.57 -9.92 -7.09
C LYS A 71 -1.47 -10.69 -6.12
N THR A 72 -2.07 -11.77 -6.61
CA THR A 72 -2.96 -12.63 -5.82
C THR A 72 -2.23 -13.29 -4.66
N THR A 73 -0.98 -13.71 -4.86
CA THR A 73 -0.12 -14.28 -3.81
C THR A 73 0.19 -13.25 -2.72
N PHE A 74 0.48 -11.99 -3.09
CA PHE A 74 0.69 -10.90 -2.15
C PHE A 74 -0.56 -10.69 -1.29
N ILE A 75 -1.76 -10.66 -1.88
CA ILE A 75 -3.00 -10.50 -1.12
C ILE A 75 -3.20 -11.67 -0.16
N LYS A 76 -2.99 -12.91 -0.62
CA LYS A 76 -3.07 -14.10 0.24
C LYS A 76 -2.09 -14.00 1.42
N HIS A 77 -0.85 -13.62 1.14
CA HIS A 77 0.20 -13.45 2.15
C HIS A 77 -0.18 -12.36 3.16
N PHE A 78 -0.62 -11.19 2.68
CA PHE A 78 -1.06 -10.08 3.52
C PHE A 78 -2.28 -10.41 4.39
N LEU A 79 -3.20 -11.24 3.88
CA LEU A 79 -4.38 -11.68 4.62
C LEU A 79 -4.13 -12.92 5.50
N GLU A 80 -2.94 -13.54 5.39
CA GLU A 80 -2.58 -14.82 5.99
C GLU A 80 -3.59 -15.96 5.71
N ARG A 81 -4.40 -15.80 4.66
CA ARG A 81 -5.52 -16.68 4.31
C ARG A 81 -5.95 -16.46 2.87
N GLU A 82 -6.53 -17.50 2.27
CA GLU A 82 -7.18 -17.40 0.97
C GLU A 82 -8.54 -16.69 1.08
N TYR A 83 -8.78 -15.74 0.18
CA TYR A 83 -10.07 -15.06 0.07
C TYR A 83 -11.03 -15.82 -0.87
N PRO A 84 -12.36 -15.71 -0.67
CA PRO A 84 -13.33 -16.39 -1.52
C PRO A 84 -13.21 -16.00 -3.01
N GLY A 85 -13.18 -16.98 -3.90
CA GLY A 85 -13.01 -16.73 -5.35
C GLY A 85 -11.56 -16.57 -5.79
N LEU A 86 -10.58 -16.72 -4.89
CA LEU A 86 -9.17 -16.76 -5.23
C LEU A 86 -8.85 -17.88 -6.23
N ARG A 87 -8.08 -17.55 -7.26
CA ARG A 87 -7.55 -18.50 -8.24
C ARG A 87 -6.06 -18.23 -8.42
N ILE A 88 -5.22 -19.17 -7.99
CA ILE A 88 -3.77 -19.11 -8.22
C ILE A 88 -3.39 -20.24 -9.18
N GLY A 89 -2.84 -19.90 -10.34
CA GLY A 89 -2.30 -20.88 -11.26
C GLY A 89 -1.28 -20.33 -12.25
N PRO A 90 -0.40 -21.19 -12.81
CA PRO A 90 0.69 -20.79 -13.71
C PRO A 90 0.23 -20.31 -15.10
N GLU A 91 -0.97 -20.70 -15.54
CA GLU A 91 -1.67 -20.22 -16.74
C GLU A 91 -2.59 -19.05 -16.41
N PRO A 92 -2.97 -18.13 -17.34
CA PRO A 92 -3.86 -16.98 -17.10
C PRO A 92 -5.12 -17.30 -16.30
N THR A 93 -5.00 -17.28 -14.96
CA THR A 93 -6.02 -17.77 -14.02
C THR A 93 -6.89 -16.65 -13.45
N THR A 94 -6.32 -15.45 -13.28
CA THR A 94 -7.05 -14.24 -12.86
C THR A 94 -7.38 -13.38 -14.08
N ASP A 95 -8.56 -13.61 -14.66
CA ASP A 95 -9.13 -12.78 -15.73
C ASP A 95 -10.18 -11.77 -15.22
N ARG A 96 -10.33 -11.67 -13.88
CA ARG A 96 -11.34 -10.87 -13.17
C ARG A 96 -10.70 -9.80 -12.30
N PHE A 97 -11.40 -8.68 -12.16
CA PHE A 97 -11.17 -7.73 -11.09
C PHE A 97 -11.87 -8.23 -9.84
N ILE A 98 -11.15 -8.27 -8.72
CA ILE A 98 -11.68 -8.75 -7.45
C ILE A 98 -11.48 -7.66 -6.40
N ALA A 99 -12.57 -7.12 -5.87
CA ALA A 99 -12.53 -6.26 -4.69
C ALA A 99 -12.65 -7.12 -3.43
N VAL A 100 -11.57 -7.27 -2.69
CA VAL A 100 -11.52 -8.03 -1.44
C VAL A 100 -11.85 -7.09 -0.28
N MET A 101 -12.97 -7.35 0.38
CA MET A 101 -13.60 -6.49 1.38
C MET A 101 -13.87 -7.26 2.67
N ASP A 102 -13.92 -6.51 3.77
CA ASP A 102 -14.35 -7.02 5.07
C ASP A 102 -15.85 -7.33 5.11
N GLY A 103 -16.21 -8.38 5.83
CA GLY A 103 -17.59 -8.71 6.18
C GLY A 103 -17.69 -9.88 7.14
N ALA A 104 -18.91 -10.21 7.57
CA ALA A 104 -19.12 -11.20 8.63
C ALA A 104 -18.81 -12.64 8.19
N HIS A 105 -18.98 -12.95 6.90
CA HIS A 105 -18.88 -14.30 6.37
C HIS A 105 -18.21 -14.29 4.99
N ASP A 106 -17.59 -15.41 4.65
CA ASP A 106 -17.03 -15.67 3.34
C ASP A 106 -18.15 -15.66 2.28
N GLN A 107 -18.09 -14.72 1.33
CA GLN A 107 -19.08 -14.56 0.28
C GLN A 107 -18.46 -14.01 -0.99
N VAL A 108 -18.90 -14.49 -2.15
CA VAL A 108 -18.60 -13.87 -3.45
C VAL A 108 -19.87 -13.21 -3.98
N ILE A 109 -19.77 -11.93 -4.32
CA ILE A 109 -20.86 -11.13 -4.89
C ILE A 109 -20.51 -10.83 -6.35
N PRO A 110 -21.32 -11.27 -7.32
CA PRO A 110 -21.09 -10.97 -8.73
C PRO A 110 -21.16 -9.47 -9.03
N GLY A 111 -20.40 -9.00 -10.02
CA GLY A 111 -20.31 -7.58 -10.39
C GLY A 111 -21.67 -6.93 -10.67
N ASN A 112 -22.57 -7.62 -11.37
CA ASN A 112 -23.93 -7.12 -11.63
C ASN A 112 -24.72 -6.80 -10.34
N ALA A 113 -24.52 -7.59 -9.28
CA ALA A 113 -25.14 -7.35 -7.98
C ALA A 113 -24.37 -6.27 -7.18
N ALA A 114 -23.04 -6.25 -7.28
CA ALA A 114 -22.21 -5.29 -6.57
C ALA A 114 -22.45 -3.84 -7.00
N VAL A 115 -22.73 -3.57 -8.28
CA VAL A 115 -22.96 -2.21 -8.78
C VAL A 115 -24.35 -1.64 -8.45
N VAL A 116 -25.30 -2.49 -8.08
CA VAL A 116 -26.65 -2.05 -7.66
C VAL A 116 -26.80 -1.92 -6.15
N ASP A 117 -25.80 -2.37 -5.38
CA ASP A 117 -25.77 -2.27 -3.92
C ASP A 117 -25.39 -0.84 -3.49
N PRO A 118 -26.31 -0.06 -2.89
CA PRO A 118 -26.05 1.34 -2.50
C PRO A 118 -25.05 1.47 -1.35
N THR A 119 -24.72 0.36 -0.67
CA THR A 119 -23.72 0.34 0.41
C THR A 119 -22.29 0.20 -0.12
N LYS A 120 -22.12 -0.07 -1.42
CA LYS A 120 -20.82 -0.27 -2.07
C LYS A 120 -20.49 0.89 -3.00
N ALA A 121 -19.21 1.26 -3.09
CA ALA A 121 -18.72 2.34 -3.95
C ALA A 121 -18.44 1.89 -5.40
N PHE A 122 -19.25 0.98 -5.94
CA PHE A 122 -19.01 0.37 -7.27
C PHE A 122 -20.09 0.72 -8.29
N SER A 123 -21.09 1.52 -7.95
CA SER A 123 -22.21 1.83 -8.84
C SER A 123 -21.80 2.39 -10.20
N GLN A 124 -20.76 3.24 -10.23
CA GLN A 124 -20.24 3.84 -11.47
C GLN A 124 -19.62 2.83 -12.45
N LEU A 125 -19.23 1.64 -11.97
CA LEU A 125 -18.69 0.58 -12.82
C LEU A 125 -19.72 0.03 -13.81
N SER A 126 -21.01 0.28 -13.60
CA SER A 126 -22.06 -0.07 -14.58
C SER A 126 -21.82 0.54 -15.95
N ASN A 127 -21.11 1.67 -16.03
CA ASN A 127 -20.80 2.38 -17.26
C ASN A 127 -19.88 1.59 -18.21
N PHE A 128 -19.13 0.62 -17.69
CA PHE A 128 -18.27 -0.26 -18.51
C PHE A 128 -19.03 -1.45 -19.13
N GLY A 129 -20.32 -1.60 -18.81
CA GLY A 129 -21.23 -2.55 -19.44
C GLY A 129 -21.08 -4.00 -18.97
N ASN A 130 -22.00 -4.86 -19.42
CA ASN A 130 -22.14 -6.24 -18.93
C ASN A 130 -20.91 -7.13 -19.15
N ASN A 131 -20.14 -6.89 -20.22
CA ASN A 131 -18.92 -7.66 -20.50
C ASN A 131 -17.87 -7.47 -19.41
N PHE A 132 -17.73 -6.26 -18.89
CA PHE A 132 -16.86 -5.97 -17.75
C PHE A 132 -17.45 -6.54 -16.46
N LEU A 133 -18.74 -6.30 -16.20
CA LEU A 133 -19.38 -6.73 -14.95
C LEU A 133 -19.38 -8.25 -14.76
N ALA A 134 -19.37 -9.04 -15.84
CA ALA A 134 -19.18 -10.49 -15.79
C ALA A 134 -17.78 -10.93 -15.33
N ARG A 135 -16.80 -10.01 -15.37
CA ARG A 135 -15.40 -10.16 -14.96
C ARG A 135 -15.05 -9.27 -13.77
N PHE A 136 -16.04 -8.77 -13.05
CA PHE A 136 -15.86 -8.05 -11.79
C PHE A 136 -16.57 -8.81 -10.68
N GLU A 137 -15.91 -8.97 -9.54
CA GLU A 137 -16.44 -9.65 -8.37
C GLU A 137 -16.03 -8.90 -7.10
N VAL A 138 -16.89 -8.99 -6.09
CA VAL A 138 -16.56 -8.57 -4.73
C VAL A 138 -16.43 -9.81 -3.87
N SER A 139 -15.25 -10.01 -3.31
CA SER A 139 -14.96 -11.07 -2.35
C SER A 139 -15.06 -10.49 -0.95
N VAL A 140 -15.97 -11.03 -0.13
CA VAL A 140 -16.21 -10.58 1.24
C VAL A 140 -15.72 -11.67 2.18
N MET A 141 -14.96 -11.29 3.20
CA MET A 141 -14.50 -12.22 4.23
C MET A 141 -14.24 -11.50 5.56
N PRO A 142 -14.37 -12.20 6.71
CA PRO A 142 -13.88 -11.68 7.97
C PRO A 142 -12.36 -11.73 7.94
N SER A 143 -11.74 -10.55 7.83
CA SER A 143 -10.30 -10.41 8.00
C SER A 143 -10.02 -9.11 8.73
N PRO A 144 -9.21 -9.15 9.79
CA PRO A 144 -8.90 -7.93 10.50
C PRO A 144 -8.08 -6.92 9.67
N ALA A 145 -7.25 -7.41 8.76
CA ALA A 145 -6.51 -6.57 7.83
C ALA A 145 -7.46 -5.78 6.89
N LEU A 146 -8.67 -6.29 6.64
CA LEU A 146 -9.69 -5.62 5.82
C LEU A 146 -10.60 -4.67 6.63
N LYS A 147 -10.46 -4.59 7.96
CA LYS A 147 -11.26 -3.66 8.77
C LYS A 147 -11.01 -2.21 8.37
N GLY A 148 -9.77 -1.86 8.03
CA GLY A 148 -9.37 -0.50 7.66
C GLY A 148 -9.33 -0.21 6.16
N ILE A 149 -9.21 -1.24 5.30
CA ILE A 149 -8.93 -1.06 3.87
C ILE A 149 -9.73 -2.03 2.99
N THR A 150 -9.72 -1.79 1.69
CA THR A 150 -10.20 -2.70 0.64
C THR A 150 -9.06 -2.97 -0.34
N LEU A 151 -8.82 -4.23 -0.68
CA LEU A 151 -7.79 -4.62 -1.64
C LEU A 151 -8.43 -4.86 -3.01
N ILE A 152 -7.84 -4.33 -4.07
CA ILE A 152 -8.29 -4.54 -5.44
C ILE A 152 -7.25 -5.39 -6.17
N ASP A 153 -7.57 -6.68 -6.38
CA ASP A 153 -6.79 -7.56 -7.24
C ASP A 153 -7.19 -7.31 -8.70
N THR A 154 -6.22 -6.94 -9.53
CA THR A 154 -6.47 -6.69 -10.96
C THR A 154 -6.03 -7.89 -11.81
N PRO A 155 -6.70 -8.15 -12.95
CA PRO A 155 -6.22 -9.13 -13.91
C PRO A 155 -4.77 -8.86 -14.32
N GLY A 156 -3.99 -9.92 -14.52
CA GLY A 156 -2.63 -9.76 -15.07
C GLY A 156 -2.64 -9.03 -16.41
N VAL A 157 -1.78 -8.02 -16.56
CA VAL A 157 -1.59 -7.37 -17.86
C VAL A 157 -0.88 -8.35 -18.81
N LEU A 158 -1.39 -8.50 -20.03
CA LEU A 158 -0.87 -9.49 -20.97
C LEU A 158 0.46 -8.98 -21.57
N SER A 159 1.33 -9.93 -21.90
CA SER A 159 2.62 -9.68 -22.55
C SER A 159 2.49 -9.99 -24.04
N GLY A 160 2.57 -8.96 -24.90
CA GLY A 160 2.65 -9.11 -26.36
C GLY A 160 1.32 -8.95 -27.13
N ASN A 161 1.44 -8.91 -28.47
CA ASN A 161 0.36 -8.57 -29.40
C ASN A 161 -0.67 -9.70 -29.67
N LYS A 162 -0.58 -10.84 -28.98
CA LYS A 162 -1.43 -12.02 -29.21
C LYS A 162 -2.40 -12.25 -28.07
N GLN A 163 -3.48 -11.48 -28.06
CA GLN A 163 -4.85 -11.77 -27.56
C GLN A 163 -5.57 -10.43 -27.33
N THR A 164 -6.30 -9.95 -28.34
CA THR A 164 -7.79 -9.96 -28.38
C THR A 164 -8.45 -9.15 -27.29
N SER A 165 -9.11 -8.05 -27.72
CA SER A 165 -10.07 -7.25 -26.98
C SER A 165 -10.74 -8.04 -25.86
N ARG A 166 -10.50 -7.61 -24.60
CA ARG A 166 -11.10 -8.19 -23.39
C ARG A 166 -12.64 -8.08 -23.38
N GLY A 167 -13.22 -7.43 -24.39
CA GLY A 167 -14.65 -7.16 -24.53
C GLY A 167 -15.11 -5.92 -23.76
N TYR A 168 -14.18 -5.20 -23.13
CA TYR A 168 -14.40 -3.97 -22.38
C TYR A 168 -13.12 -3.10 -22.39
N ASP A 169 -13.28 -1.82 -22.05
CA ASP A 169 -12.18 -0.86 -21.95
C ASP A 169 -11.36 -1.09 -20.67
N PHE A 170 -10.28 -1.86 -20.78
CA PHE A 170 -9.43 -2.18 -19.63
C PHE A 170 -8.66 -0.98 -19.10
N GLU A 171 -8.14 -0.12 -19.96
CA GLU A 171 -7.41 1.09 -19.55
C GLU A 171 -8.34 2.07 -18.83
N GLY A 172 -9.58 2.23 -19.31
CA GLY A 172 -10.60 3.02 -18.64
C GLY A 172 -10.98 2.48 -17.26
N VAL A 173 -11.08 1.17 -17.09
CA VAL A 173 -11.33 0.53 -15.79
C VAL A 173 -10.15 0.74 -14.83
N ILE A 174 -8.90 0.53 -15.31
CA ILE A 174 -7.69 0.79 -14.52
C ILE A 174 -7.63 2.25 -14.07
N LYS A 175 -7.96 3.18 -14.97
CA LYS A 175 -8.05 4.60 -14.62
C LYS A 175 -9.10 4.84 -13.54
N TRP A 176 -10.29 4.25 -13.67
CA TRP A 176 -11.35 4.42 -12.67
C TRP A 176 -10.91 3.93 -11.30
N PHE A 177 -10.37 2.71 -11.19
CA PHE A 177 -9.87 2.19 -9.91
C PHE A 177 -8.69 3.00 -9.40
N GLY A 178 -7.78 3.45 -10.27
CA GLY A 178 -6.66 4.32 -9.89
C GLY A 178 -7.10 5.64 -9.30
N ASP A 179 -8.12 6.27 -9.88
CA ASP A 179 -8.70 7.52 -9.37
C ASP A 179 -9.37 7.31 -7.99
N GLN A 180 -10.02 6.16 -7.78
CA GLN A 180 -10.65 5.79 -6.51
C GLN A 180 -9.68 5.26 -5.44
N SER A 181 -8.49 4.78 -5.85
CA SER A 181 -7.54 4.17 -4.93
C SER A 181 -6.77 5.21 -4.13
N ASP A 182 -6.36 4.80 -2.94
CA ASP A 182 -5.55 5.57 -1.99
C ASP A 182 -4.07 5.20 -2.10
N LEU A 183 -3.79 3.97 -2.56
CA LEU A 183 -2.46 3.42 -2.85
C LEU A 183 -2.55 2.55 -4.11
N ILE A 184 -1.58 2.69 -5.01
CA ILE A 184 -1.46 1.85 -6.21
C ILE A 184 -0.12 1.14 -6.17
N LEU A 185 -0.13 -0.18 -5.98
CA LEU A 185 1.05 -1.03 -5.99
C LEU A 185 1.30 -1.54 -7.41
N LEU A 186 2.37 -1.04 -8.05
CA LEU A 186 2.88 -1.57 -9.31
C LEU A 186 3.84 -2.73 -9.03
N ILE A 187 3.41 -3.95 -9.31
CA ILE A 187 4.16 -5.18 -8.96
C ILE A 187 4.95 -5.71 -10.15
N PHE A 188 6.25 -5.86 -9.95
CA PHE A 188 7.22 -6.39 -10.90
C PHE A 188 7.87 -7.67 -10.36
N ASP A 189 8.25 -8.57 -11.26
CA ASP A 189 8.99 -9.79 -10.92
C ASP A 189 10.48 -9.55 -11.14
N ALA A 190 11.30 -9.72 -10.10
CA ALA A 190 12.74 -9.48 -10.18
C ALA A 190 13.47 -10.46 -11.11
N HIS A 191 12.92 -11.67 -11.31
CA HIS A 191 13.47 -12.68 -12.19
C HIS A 191 13.08 -12.43 -13.66
N LYS A 192 11.91 -11.83 -13.91
CA LYS A 192 11.36 -11.58 -15.26
C LYS A 192 10.92 -10.13 -15.42
N LEU A 193 11.91 -9.24 -15.47
CA LEU A 193 11.66 -7.82 -15.70
C LEU A 193 11.32 -7.57 -17.18
N ASP A 194 10.03 -7.42 -17.46
CA ASP A 194 9.52 -6.91 -18.72
C ASP A 194 8.46 -5.83 -18.43
N ILE A 195 8.29 -4.87 -19.35
CA ILE A 195 7.22 -3.87 -19.29
C ILE A 195 6.56 -3.85 -20.67
N SER A 196 5.50 -4.64 -20.82
CA SER A 196 4.73 -4.70 -22.06
C SER A 196 4.11 -3.35 -22.45
N ASP A 197 3.80 -3.18 -23.73
CA ASP A 197 3.13 -1.96 -24.22
C ASP A 197 1.76 -1.75 -23.57
N GLU A 198 1.00 -2.83 -23.32
CA GLU A 198 -0.28 -2.76 -22.59
C GLU A 198 -0.06 -2.28 -21.16
N PHE A 199 0.98 -2.77 -20.48
CA PHE A 199 1.27 -2.33 -19.12
C PHE A 199 1.72 -0.86 -19.07
N ARG A 200 2.52 -0.43 -20.04
CA ARG A 200 2.88 0.98 -20.22
C ARG A 200 1.64 1.86 -20.40
N ARG A 201 0.66 1.46 -21.22
CA ARG A 201 -0.60 2.22 -21.39
C ARG A 201 -1.42 2.27 -20.11
N CYS A 202 -1.49 1.17 -19.35
CA CYS A 202 -2.15 1.16 -18.04
C CYS A 202 -1.48 2.15 -17.06
N ILE A 203 -0.15 2.17 -16.98
CA ILE A 203 0.57 3.13 -16.14
C ILE A 203 0.32 4.57 -16.62
N GLN A 204 0.28 4.82 -17.93
CA GLN A 204 -0.06 6.14 -18.49
C GLN A 204 -1.50 6.57 -18.18
N ALA A 205 -2.45 5.63 -18.14
CA ALA A 205 -3.84 5.89 -17.74
C ALA A 205 -3.96 6.35 -16.27
N LEU A 206 -2.96 6.04 -15.44
CA LEU A 206 -2.88 6.46 -14.04
C LEU A 206 -2.27 7.85 -13.82
N ARG A 207 -1.90 8.58 -14.89
CA ARG A 207 -1.38 9.95 -14.78
C ARG A 207 -2.29 10.84 -13.93
N GLY A 208 -1.68 11.62 -13.04
CA GLY A 208 -2.38 12.43 -12.05
C GLY A 208 -2.60 11.73 -10.71
N ASN A 209 -2.34 10.42 -10.62
CA ASN A 209 -2.32 9.64 -9.38
C ASN A 209 -0.88 9.27 -8.97
N ASP A 210 0.13 9.92 -9.54
CA ASP A 210 1.54 9.53 -9.41
C ASP A 210 2.03 9.50 -7.95
N THR A 211 1.52 10.40 -7.10
CA THR A 211 1.86 10.45 -5.65
C THR A 211 1.37 9.24 -4.85
N LYS A 212 0.35 8.54 -5.37
CA LYS A 212 -0.24 7.33 -4.77
C LYS A 212 0.46 6.05 -5.27
N ILE A 213 1.34 6.15 -6.25
CA ILE A 213 2.02 4.99 -6.82
C ILE A 213 3.18 4.58 -5.92
N ARG A 214 3.28 3.27 -5.67
CA ARG A 214 4.45 2.61 -5.09
C ARG A 214 4.81 1.41 -5.96
N ILE A 215 6.09 1.08 -6.00
CA ILE A 215 6.59 -0.03 -6.81
C ILE A 215 6.92 -1.18 -5.86
N LEU A 216 6.51 -2.39 -6.22
CA LEU A 216 6.87 -3.62 -5.50
C LEU A 216 7.71 -4.49 -6.43
N LEU A 217 9.00 -4.63 -6.14
CA LEU A 217 9.90 -5.56 -6.82
C LEU A 217 9.86 -6.90 -6.07
N ASN A 218 8.95 -7.76 -6.51
CA ASN A 218 8.64 -9.05 -5.91
C ASN A 218 9.59 -10.16 -6.41
N LYS A 219 9.65 -11.27 -5.68
CA LYS A 219 10.51 -12.44 -5.97
C LYS A 219 12.00 -12.09 -6.01
N ALA A 220 12.41 -11.10 -5.23
CA ALA A 220 13.80 -10.64 -5.16
C ALA A 220 14.76 -11.72 -4.64
N ASP A 221 14.25 -12.70 -3.90
CA ASP A 221 14.99 -13.88 -3.42
C ASP A 221 15.38 -14.87 -4.54
N MET A 222 14.82 -14.75 -5.74
CA MET A 222 15.17 -15.60 -6.89
C MET A 222 16.44 -15.16 -7.61
N VAL A 223 17.03 -14.04 -7.21
CA VAL A 223 18.23 -13.46 -7.82
C VAL A 223 19.26 -13.13 -6.75
N ASN A 224 20.54 -13.17 -7.12
CA ASN A 224 21.61 -12.76 -6.20
C ASN A 224 21.71 -11.23 -6.08
N THR A 225 22.49 -10.75 -5.11
CA THR A 225 22.64 -9.31 -4.84
C THR A 225 23.05 -8.49 -6.07
N GLN A 226 23.98 -8.98 -6.90
CA GLN A 226 24.43 -8.24 -8.09
C GLN A 226 23.37 -8.16 -9.18
N GLN A 227 22.64 -9.26 -9.40
CA GLN A 227 21.52 -9.31 -10.34
C GLN A 227 20.39 -8.41 -9.88
N LEU A 228 20.08 -8.42 -8.58
CA LEU A 228 19.06 -7.55 -7.98
C LEU A 228 19.34 -6.07 -8.25
N MET A 229 20.58 -5.62 -8.06
CA MET A 229 20.96 -4.22 -8.35
C MET A 229 20.83 -3.87 -9.85
N ARG A 230 21.14 -4.81 -10.75
CA ARG A 230 20.95 -4.61 -12.20
C ARG A 230 19.47 -4.51 -12.58
N VAL A 231 18.65 -5.40 -12.03
CA VAL A 231 17.20 -5.43 -12.26
C VAL A 231 16.55 -4.16 -11.72
N TYR A 232 16.92 -3.75 -10.50
CA TYR A 232 16.47 -2.49 -9.90
C TYR A 232 16.80 -1.28 -10.78
N GLY A 233 18.06 -1.17 -11.23
CA GLY A 233 18.48 -0.08 -12.11
C GLY A 233 17.72 -0.06 -13.44
N ALA A 234 17.53 -1.24 -14.07
CA ALA A 234 16.77 -1.38 -15.31
C ALA A 234 15.28 -1.01 -15.14
N LEU A 235 14.68 -1.38 -14.01
CA LEU A 235 13.29 -1.05 -13.67
C LEU A 235 13.12 0.47 -13.56
N MET A 236 13.98 1.13 -12.76
CA MET A 236 13.88 2.58 -12.54
C MET A 236 14.15 3.37 -13.82
N TRP A 237 15.11 2.93 -14.64
CA TRP A 237 15.35 3.51 -15.96
C TRP A 237 14.12 3.40 -16.87
N SER A 238 13.43 2.27 -16.83
CA SER A 238 12.26 2.03 -17.67
C SER A 238 11.06 2.84 -17.18
N LEU A 239 10.83 2.90 -15.86
CA LEU A 239 9.74 3.66 -15.25
C LEU A 239 9.93 5.17 -15.38
N GLY A 240 11.15 5.69 -15.31
CA GLY A 240 11.43 7.11 -15.54
C GLY A 240 11.05 7.60 -16.95
N LYS A 241 10.90 6.68 -17.91
CA LYS A 241 10.39 7.00 -19.27
C LYS A 241 8.87 6.94 -19.38
N VAL A 242 8.19 6.36 -18.40
CA VAL A 242 6.74 6.09 -18.44
C VAL A 242 5.99 7.06 -17.53
N ILE A 243 6.48 7.25 -16.31
CA ILE A 243 5.90 8.11 -15.28
C ILE A 243 6.56 9.49 -15.43
N PRO A 244 5.83 10.51 -15.93
CA PRO A 244 6.41 11.82 -16.24
C PRO A 244 6.48 12.71 -14.99
N THR A 245 7.06 12.21 -13.90
CA THR A 245 7.26 12.97 -12.67
C THR A 245 8.73 13.14 -12.36
N PRO A 246 9.15 14.32 -11.85
CA PRO A 246 10.52 14.50 -11.39
C PRO A 246 10.80 13.72 -10.10
N GLU A 247 9.76 13.38 -9.35
CA GLU A 247 9.85 12.59 -8.12
C GLU A 247 9.99 11.10 -8.43
N VAL A 248 10.95 10.47 -7.76
CA VAL A 248 11.22 9.04 -7.87
C VAL A 248 10.24 8.28 -6.98
N ALA A 249 9.47 7.36 -7.56
CA ALA A 249 8.56 6.51 -6.80
C ALA A 249 9.34 5.57 -5.85
N ARG A 250 8.84 5.41 -4.61
CA ARG A 250 9.38 4.46 -3.63
C ARG A 250 9.18 3.03 -4.14
N VAL A 251 10.26 2.24 -4.09
CA VAL A 251 10.30 0.83 -4.48
C VAL A 251 10.47 -0.01 -3.23
N TYR A 252 9.64 -1.02 -3.02
CA TYR A 252 9.79 -2.04 -1.99
C TYR A 252 10.38 -3.30 -2.61
N ILE A 253 11.43 -3.84 -2.02
CA ILE A 253 12.15 -5.01 -2.56
C ILE A 253 11.96 -6.21 -1.62
N GLY A 254 11.45 -7.33 -2.14
CA GLY A 254 11.29 -8.53 -1.33
C GLY A 254 10.57 -9.67 -2.05
N SER A 255 10.13 -10.65 -1.26
CA SER A 255 9.37 -11.80 -1.72
C SER A 255 8.18 -12.04 -0.80
N PHE A 256 7.00 -11.68 -1.28
CA PHE A 256 5.79 -11.56 -0.47
C PHE A 256 4.93 -12.83 -0.60
N TRP A 257 5.39 -13.90 0.03
CA TRP A 257 4.78 -15.23 0.04
C TRP A 257 5.18 -16.02 1.28
N ASP A 258 4.49 -17.12 1.56
CA ASP A 258 4.72 -17.93 2.76
C ASP A 258 5.81 -19.01 2.58
N GLN A 259 6.57 -18.95 1.48
CA GLN A 259 7.61 -19.92 1.14
C GLN A 259 8.98 -19.48 1.66
N PRO A 260 9.88 -20.43 1.98
CA PRO A 260 11.27 -20.11 2.31
C PRO A 260 11.98 -19.34 1.19
N LEU A 261 12.87 -18.42 1.56
CA LEU A 261 13.69 -17.68 0.61
C LEU A 261 14.63 -18.62 -0.14
N GLN A 262 14.73 -18.49 -1.46
CA GLN A 262 15.70 -19.24 -2.26
C GLN A 262 17.12 -18.69 -2.10
N ASN A 263 17.25 -17.36 -2.04
CA ASN A 263 18.48 -16.66 -1.70
C ASN A 263 18.21 -15.73 -0.51
N ASP A 264 18.96 -15.92 0.57
CA ASP A 264 18.80 -15.16 1.81
C ASP A 264 19.94 -14.17 2.09
N GLU A 265 20.83 -13.91 1.12
CA GLU A 265 21.90 -12.89 1.20
C GLU A 265 21.35 -11.52 1.63
N ASN A 266 20.15 -11.17 1.14
CA ASN A 266 19.50 -9.88 1.36
C ASN A 266 18.31 -9.97 2.31
N ARG A 267 18.20 -11.01 3.15
CA ARG A 267 17.03 -11.21 4.05
C ARG A 267 16.69 -9.97 4.87
N LYS A 268 17.69 -9.34 5.49
CA LYS A 268 17.49 -8.12 6.30
C LYS A 268 16.87 -6.98 5.50
N LEU A 269 17.28 -6.83 4.23
CA LEU A 269 16.70 -5.84 3.33
C LEU A 269 15.24 -6.18 3.03
N PHE A 270 14.95 -7.44 2.67
CA PHE A 270 13.59 -7.86 2.36
C PHE A 270 12.62 -7.67 3.53
N GLU A 271 13.05 -8.00 4.75
CA GLU A 271 12.27 -7.80 5.97
C GLU A 271 12.03 -6.31 6.25
N ALA A 272 13.06 -5.47 6.14
CA ALA A 272 12.93 -4.03 6.35
C ALA A 272 11.96 -3.39 5.33
N GLU A 273 12.10 -3.74 4.04
CA GLU A 273 11.25 -3.22 2.97
C GLU A 273 9.81 -3.71 3.08
N ALA A 274 9.59 -4.94 3.56
CA ALA A 274 8.24 -5.44 3.85
C ALA A 274 7.58 -4.67 5.00
N ASN A 275 8.32 -4.41 6.08
CA ASN A 275 7.82 -3.62 7.22
C ASN A 275 7.47 -2.19 6.81
N ASP A 276 8.31 -1.55 5.99
CA ASP A 276 8.01 -0.21 5.44
C ASP A 276 6.72 -0.22 4.61
N LEU A 277 6.53 -1.23 3.76
CA LEU A 277 5.31 -1.37 2.94
C LEU A 277 4.06 -1.55 3.82
N TYR A 278 4.13 -2.41 4.83
CA TYR A 278 3.01 -2.65 5.74
C TYR A 278 2.68 -1.41 6.57
N THR A 279 3.69 -0.66 7.00
CA THR A 279 3.51 0.63 7.65
C THR A 279 2.79 1.63 6.74
N ASP A 280 3.22 1.73 5.47
CA ASP A 280 2.56 2.60 4.48
C ASP A 280 1.07 2.22 4.28
N ILE A 281 0.75 0.92 4.22
CA ILE A 281 -0.63 0.43 4.11
C ILE A 281 -1.43 0.72 5.38
N GLN A 282 -0.86 0.52 6.56
CA GLN A 282 -1.51 0.77 7.85
C GLN A 282 -1.86 2.25 8.06
N LEU A 283 -1.08 3.16 7.48
CA LEU A 283 -1.33 4.61 7.55
C LEU A 283 -2.43 5.08 6.58
N LEU A 284 -2.95 4.22 5.69
CA LEU A 284 -3.95 4.61 4.69
C LEU A 284 -5.30 5.06 5.28
N PRO A 285 -5.92 4.36 6.25
CA PRO A 285 -7.18 4.80 6.86
C PRO A 285 -7.10 6.24 7.39
N ARG A 286 -6.00 6.56 8.05
CA ARG A 286 -5.67 7.90 8.55
C ARG A 286 -5.58 8.92 7.43
N ASN A 287 -4.74 8.65 6.43
CA ASN A 287 -4.51 9.56 5.32
C ASN A 287 -5.77 9.76 4.45
N ALA A 288 -6.60 8.73 4.34
CA ALA A 288 -7.83 8.76 3.56
C ALA A 288 -8.91 9.65 4.19
N ALA A 289 -9.06 9.67 5.52
CA ALA A 289 -10.02 10.55 6.19
C ALA A 289 -9.71 12.03 5.89
N VAL A 290 -8.45 12.43 6.04
CA VAL A 290 -7.97 13.79 5.71
C VAL A 290 -8.17 14.10 4.23
N ARG A 291 -7.86 13.14 3.34
CA ARG A 291 -8.04 13.29 1.89
C ARG A 291 -9.52 13.47 1.51
N LYS A 292 -10.41 12.61 2.02
CA LYS A 292 -11.87 12.69 1.79
C LYS A 292 -12.42 14.04 2.25
N LEU A 293 -11.97 14.54 3.39
CA LEU A 293 -12.32 15.88 3.87
C LEU A 293 -11.86 16.96 2.88
N ASN A 294 -10.60 16.91 2.44
CA ASN A 294 -10.06 17.87 1.48
C ASN A 294 -10.79 17.83 0.13
N ASP A 295 -11.12 16.65 -0.36
CA ASP A 295 -11.86 16.50 -1.61
C ASP A 295 -13.33 16.96 -1.46
N PHE A 296 -13.93 16.76 -0.29
CA PHE A 296 -15.22 17.34 0.05
C PHE A 296 -15.19 18.87 0.05
N ILE A 297 -14.14 19.49 0.62
CA ILE A 297 -13.95 20.95 0.58
C ILE A 297 -13.83 21.45 -0.86
N LYS A 298 -13.00 20.80 -1.69
CA LYS A 298 -12.85 21.16 -3.11
C LYS A 298 -14.18 21.05 -3.85
N ARG A 299 -14.93 19.96 -3.63
CA ARG A 299 -16.25 19.73 -4.24
C ARG A 299 -17.27 20.79 -3.82
N ALA A 300 -17.30 21.17 -2.54
CA ALA A 300 -18.15 22.24 -2.02
C ALA A 300 -17.82 23.60 -2.66
N ARG A 301 -16.54 23.95 -2.79
CA ARG A 301 -16.11 25.20 -3.46
C ARG A 301 -16.46 25.21 -4.94
N LEU A 302 -16.25 24.10 -5.64
CA LEU A 302 -16.64 23.95 -7.04
C LEU A 302 -18.17 24.07 -7.22
N ALA A 303 -18.96 23.45 -6.35
CA ALA A 303 -20.40 23.59 -6.39
C ALA A 303 -20.85 25.03 -6.13
N LYS A 304 -20.19 25.75 -5.19
CA LYS A 304 -20.43 27.16 -4.92
C LYS A 304 -20.17 28.02 -6.15
N THR A 305 -18.99 27.89 -6.79
CA THR A 305 -18.65 28.64 -8.01
C THR A 305 -19.62 28.33 -9.15
N HIS A 306 -20.01 27.07 -9.33
CA HIS A 306 -21.02 26.64 -10.30
C HIS A 306 -22.41 27.25 -10.07
N CYS A 307 -22.84 27.30 -8.81
CA CYS A 307 -24.12 27.92 -8.44
C CYS A 307 -24.17 29.41 -8.78
N TYR A 308 -23.10 30.15 -8.45
CA TYR A 308 -22.97 31.56 -8.84
C TYR A 308 -22.93 31.74 -10.35
N LEU A 309 -22.18 30.89 -11.05
CA LEU A 309 -22.09 30.94 -12.51
C LEU A 309 -23.46 30.81 -13.18
N LEU A 310 -24.19 29.73 -12.91
CA LEU A 310 -25.49 29.51 -13.56
C LEU A 310 -26.51 30.59 -13.19
N SER A 311 -26.49 31.06 -11.94
CA SER A 311 -27.36 32.16 -11.48
C SER A 311 -27.04 33.47 -12.21
N TYR A 312 -25.76 33.79 -12.39
CA TYR A 312 -25.32 34.96 -13.13
C TYR A 312 -25.70 34.87 -14.60
N LEU A 313 -25.45 33.72 -15.25
CA LEU A 313 -25.84 33.50 -16.64
C LEU A 313 -27.35 33.69 -16.83
N ARG A 314 -28.17 33.16 -15.92
CA ARG A 314 -29.62 33.39 -15.91
C ARG A 314 -29.97 34.88 -15.80
N LYS A 315 -29.32 35.60 -14.86
CA LYS A 315 -29.56 37.03 -14.61
C LYS A 315 -29.24 37.91 -15.82
N GLN A 316 -28.26 37.50 -16.64
CA GLN A 316 -27.85 38.22 -17.85
C GLN A 316 -28.73 37.94 -19.09
N MET A 317 -29.70 37.03 -19.00
CA MET A 317 -30.56 36.69 -20.14
C MET A 317 -31.65 37.74 -20.38
N PRO A 318 -31.87 38.17 -21.64
CA PRO A 318 -32.94 39.09 -21.98
C PRO A 318 -34.30 38.40 -21.85
N SER A 319 -35.33 39.14 -21.43
CA SER A 319 -36.65 38.56 -21.16
C SER A 319 -37.40 38.14 -22.44
N VAL A 320 -37.21 38.85 -23.55
CA VAL A 320 -38.08 38.73 -24.75
C VAL A 320 -37.33 38.33 -26.02
N PHE A 321 -36.35 39.09 -26.49
CA PHE A 321 -35.65 38.84 -27.77
C PHE A 321 -34.14 38.70 -27.61
N GLY A 322 -33.44 38.07 -28.57
CA GLY A 322 -31.97 37.98 -28.59
C GLY A 322 -31.33 36.95 -27.65
N LYS A 323 -32.13 36.05 -27.04
CA LYS A 323 -31.66 35.04 -26.06
C LYS A 323 -30.52 34.18 -26.60
N GLN A 324 -30.64 33.62 -27.80
CA GLN A 324 -29.62 32.75 -28.38
C GLN A 324 -28.29 33.50 -28.65
N GLN A 325 -28.36 34.73 -29.14
CA GLN A 325 -27.17 35.54 -29.39
C GLN A 325 -26.47 35.92 -28.08
N LYS A 326 -27.24 36.31 -27.05
CA LYS A 326 -26.69 36.61 -25.72
C LYS A 326 -26.04 35.37 -25.08
N GLN A 327 -26.67 34.21 -25.19
CA GLN A 327 -26.11 32.95 -24.69
C GLN A 327 -24.77 32.63 -25.36
N LYS A 328 -24.69 32.70 -26.69
CA LYS A 328 -23.42 32.49 -27.42
C LYS A 328 -22.34 33.48 -26.97
N GLN A 329 -22.69 34.75 -26.81
CA GLN A 329 -21.78 35.79 -26.32
C GLN A 329 -21.25 35.47 -24.91
N LEU A 330 -22.12 35.04 -23.99
CA LEU A 330 -21.74 34.70 -22.61
C LEU A 330 -20.83 33.46 -22.56
N ILE A 331 -21.10 32.45 -23.39
CA ILE A 331 -20.26 31.24 -23.50
C ILE A 331 -18.87 31.62 -24.05
N GLN A 332 -18.81 32.45 -25.09
CA GLN A 332 -17.53 32.90 -25.67
C GLN A 332 -16.71 33.76 -24.70
N ASN A 333 -17.37 34.59 -23.88
CA ASN A 333 -16.72 35.45 -22.89
C ASN A 333 -16.72 34.87 -21.47
N LEU A 334 -16.67 33.54 -21.32
CA LEU A 334 -16.76 32.88 -20.02
C LEU A 334 -15.60 33.26 -19.08
N ASP A 335 -14.42 33.51 -19.64
CA ASP A 335 -13.25 34.02 -18.90
C ASP A 335 -13.54 35.36 -18.20
N GLY A 336 -14.18 36.30 -18.92
CA GLY A 336 -14.61 37.58 -18.34
C GLY A 336 -15.70 37.41 -17.27
N VAL A 337 -16.61 36.45 -17.47
CA VAL A 337 -17.63 36.11 -16.47
C VAL A 337 -17.00 35.57 -15.18
N TYR A 338 -15.99 34.70 -15.29
CA TYR A 338 -15.30 34.16 -14.12
C TYR A 338 -14.60 35.26 -13.32
N ARG A 339 -13.90 36.20 -13.99
CA ARG A 339 -13.26 37.34 -13.31
C ARG A 339 -14.27 38.23 -12.59
N ALA A 340 -15.40 38.52 -13.23
CA ALA A 340 -16.47 39.31 -12.62
C ALA A 340 -17.03 38.63 -11.36
N LEU A 341 -17.30 37.31 -11.42
CA LEU A 341 -17.80 36.53 -10.28
C LEU A 341 -16.77 36.40 -9.16
N ALA A 342 -15.50 36.18 -9.52
CA ALA A 342 -14.39 36.12 -8.57
C ALA A 342 -14.29 37.43 -7.76
N GLN A 343 -14.43 38.57 -8.43
CA GLN A 343 -14.40 39.88 -7.78
C GLN A 343 -15.68 40.16 -6.96
N GLU A 344 -16.86 39.92 -7.53
CA GLU A 344 -18.16 40.22 -6.88
C GLU A 344 -18.37 39.39 -5.59
N HIS A 345 -17.95 38.13 -5.60
CA HIS A 345 -18.20 37.19 -4.52
C HIS A 345 -16.93 36.79 -3.73
N SER A 346 -15.79 37.44 -4.00
CA SER A 346 -14.49 37.12 -3.37
C SER A 346 -14.12 35.64 -3.49
N LEU A 347 -14.32 35.07 -4.69
CA LEU A 347 -14.03 33.66 -4.98
C LEU A 347 -12.64 33.54 -5.61
N PRO A 348 -11.78 32.62 -5.16
CA PRO A 348 -10.52 32.32 -5.83
C PRO A 348 -10.75 31.86 -7.26
N LEU A 349 -9.99 32.41 -8.22
CA LEU A 349 -10.08 31.97 -9.62
C LEU A 349 -9.73 30.48 -9.81
N GLY A 350 -8.89 29.91 -8.92
CA GLY A 350 -8.54 28.49 -8.93
C GLY A 350 -9.69 27.55 -8.55
N ASP A 351 -10.76 28.04 -7.93
CA ASP A 351 -11.95 27.23 -7.60
C ASP A 351 -12.91 27.10 -8.79
N PHE A 352 -12.66 27.83 -9.89
CA PHE A 352 -13.46 27.72 -11.10
C PHE A 352 -12.96 26.55 -11.98
N PRO A 353 -13.88 25.78 -12.57
CA PRO A 353 -13.55 24.66 -13.45
C PRO A 353 -12.95 25.14 -14.78
N PRO A 354 -12.23 24.26 -15.52
CA PRO A 354 -11.66 24.59 -16.82
C PRO A 354 -12.71 25.16 -17.79
N ILE A 355 -12.39 26.30 -18.40
CA ILE A 355 -13.30 27.06 -19.27
C ILE A 355 -13.85 26.20 -20.40
N GLN A 356 -12.99 25.47 -21.11
CA GLN A 356 -13.38 24.65 -22.26
C GLN A 356 -14.45 23.62 -21.89
N LEU A 357 -14.24 22.91 -20.77
CA LEU A 357 -15.18 21.90 -20.27
C LEU A 357 -16.56 22.50 -20.00
N VAL A 358 -16.60 23.70 -19.40
CA VAL A 358 -17.88 24.36 -19.09
C VAL A 358 -18.54 24.93 -20.34
N GLN A 359 -17.77 25.49 -21.29
CA GLN A 359 -18.30 25.99 -22.55
C GLN A 359 -19.04 24.90 -23.35
N ASP A 360 -18.42 23.73 -23.49
CA ASP A 360 -18.97 22.60 -24.24
C ASP A 360 -20.29 22.11 -23.61
N LYS A 361 -20.34 22.07 -22.28
CA LYS A 361 -21.55 21.66 -21.54
C LYS A 361 -22.64 22.72 -21.59
N LEU A 362 -22.31 24.00 -21.36
CA LEU A 362 -23.27 25.12 -21.35
C LEU A 362 -24.00 25.27 -22.68
N ALA A 363 -23.38 24.92 -23.80
CA ALA A 363 -24.00 24.97 -25.12
C ALA A 363 -25.30 24.14 -25.21
N GLN A 364 -25.45 23.13 -24.36
CA GLN A 364 -26.61 22.22 -24.34
C GLN A 364 -27.77 22.72 -23.47
N PHE A 365 -27.60 23.83 -22.73
CA PHE A 365 -28.60 24.35 -21.79
C PHE A 365 -29.30 25.59 -22.33
N ASP A 366 -30.57 25.78 -21.94
CA ASP A 366 -31.26 27.05 -22.10
C ASP A 366 -31.05 27.92 -20.85
N PHE A 367 -30.32 29.03 -21.02
CA PHE A 367 -29.97 29.90 -19.89
C PHE A 367 -31.19 30.55 -19.24
N SER A 368 -32.31 30.67 -19.96
CA SER A 368 -33.57 31.22 -19.43
C SER A 368 -34.28 30.25 -18.47
N LYS A 369 -33.89 28.97 -18.48
CA LYS A 369 -34.45 27.90 -17.63
C LYS A 369 -33.53 27.47 -16.50
N LEU A 370 -32.35 28.09 -16.37
CA LEU A 370 -31.43 27.81 -15.28
C LEU A 370 -32.06 28.14 -13.91
N PRO A 371 -31.66 27.48 -12.82
CA PRO A 371 -32.19 27.79 -11.49
C PRO A 371 -31.80 29.20 -11.02
N LYS A 372 -32.60 29.77 -10.11
CA LYS A 372 -32.21 30.97 -9.33
C LYS A 372 -31.48 30.53 -8.07
N LEU A 373 -30.48 31.30 -7.66
CA LEU A 373 -29.76 31.05 -6.42
C LEU A 373 -30.57 31.45 -5.19
N ASP A 374 -30.67 30.52 -4.23
CA ASP A 374 -31.10 30.83 -2.87
C ASP A 374 -29.86 31.17 -2.03
N HIS A 375 -29.69 32.45 -1.71
CA HIS A 375 -28.55 32.94 -0.94
C HIS A 375 -28.43 32.29 0.45
N LYS A 376 -29.55 31.91 1.07
CA LYS A 376 -29.51 31.22 2.37
C LYS A 376 -28.80 29.88 2.29
N ARG A 377 -28.93 29.15 1.17
CA ARG A 377 -28.24 27.87 0.99
C ARG A 377 -26.73 28.04 0.83
N ILE A 378 -26.29 29.14 0.23
CA ILE A 378 -24.86 29.47 0.14
C ILE A 378 -24.30 29.92 1.48
N GLU A 379 -25.04 30.72 2.26
CA GLU A 379 -24.65 31.06 3.63
C GLU A 379 -24.47 29.82 4.51
N LEU A 380 -25.38 28.85 4.39
CA LEU A 380 -25.28 27.57 5.10
C LEU A 380 -24.08 26.72 4.63
N LEU A 381 -23.75 26.78 3.34
CA LEU A 381 -22.55 26.11 2.80
C LEU A 381 -21.27 26.78 3.32
N ASP A 382 -21.24 28.11 3.39
CA ASP A 382 -20.11 28.88 3.91
C ASP A 382 -19.90 28.63 5.40
N GLU A 383 -20.98 28.57 6.18
CA GLU A 383 -20.94 28.19 7.59
C GLU A 383 -20.38 26.77 7.80
N MET A 384 -20.80 25.81 6.96
CA MET A 384 -20.29 24.45 6.99
C MET A 384 -18.77 24.43 6.75
N LEU A 385 -18.29 25.19 5.75
CA LEU A 385 -16.87 25.30 5.40
C LEU A 385 -16.04 26.01 6.48
N SER A 386 -16.58 27.04 7.13
CA SER A 386 -15.84 27.88 8.09
C SER A 386 -15.86 27.36 9.53
N HIS A 387 -16.91 26.64 9.94
CA HIS A 387 -17.10 26.22 11.34
C HIS A 387 -17.18 24.70 11.50
N GLN A 388 -18.01 24.03 10.70
CA GLN A 388 -18.27 22.61 10.92
C GLN A 388 -17.12 21.71 10.45
N ILE A 389 -16.52 22.00 9.29
CA ILE A 389 -15.35 21.26 8.77
C ILE A 389 -14.14 21.32 9.71
N PRO A 390 -13.73 22.50 10.23
CA PRO A 390 -12.66 22.57 11.23
C PRO A 390 -12.93 21.76 12.50
N ASN A 391 -14.20 21.62 12.91
CA ASN A 391 -14.56 20.78 14.05
C ASN A 391 -14.41 19.28 13.72
N LEU A 392 -14.77 18.84 12.51
CA LEU A 392 -14.52 17.47 12.06
C LEU A 392 -13.02 17.15 12.01
N MET A 393 -12.15 18.10 11.63
CA MET A 393 -10.69 17.87 11.65
C MET A 393 -10.16 17.52 13.04
N LYS A 394 -10.81 17.98 14.11
CA LYS A 394 -10.40 17.66 15.49
C LYS A 394 -10.75 16.23 15.90
N LEU A 395 -11.69 15.58 15.21
CA LEU A 395 -12.08 14.19 15.47
C LEU A 395 -11.12 13.18 14.84
N ILE A 396 -10.44 13.58 13.76
CA ILE A 396 -9.50 12.71 13.03
C ILE A 396 -8.48 12.06 13.98
N PRO A 397 -7.74 12.79 14.85
CA PRO A 397 -6.80 12.17 15.78
C PRO A 397 -7.40 11.22 16.82
N ALA A 398 -8.68 11.37 17.17
CA ALA A 398 -9.35 10.53 18.16
C ALA A 398 -9.86 9.22 17.55
N GLU A 399 -10.42 9.27 16.34
CA GLU A 399 -10.77 8.07 15.54
C GLU A 399 -9.52 7.26 15.16
N GLU A 400 -8.40 7.93 14.92
CA GLU A 400 -7.10 7.32 14.63
C GLU A 400 -6.69 6.34 15.75
N ARG A 401 -6.75 6.76 17.03
CA ARG A 401 -6.36 5.90 18.17
C ARG A 401 -7.27 4.68 18.33
N GLN A 402 -8.57 4.83 18.10
CA GLN A 402 -9.52 3.72 18.20
C GLN A 402 -9.36 2.69 17.08
N THR A 403 -8.90 3.12 15.90
CA THR A 403 -8.67 2.22 14.75
C THR A 403 -7.34 1.47 14.89
N GLU A 404 -6.30 2.12 15.43
CA GLU A 404 -5.05 1.47 15.82
C GLU A 404 -5.35 0.35 16.83
N GLU A 405 -6.11 0.60 17.89
CA GLU A 405 -6.49 -0.41 18.90
C GLU A 405 -7.39 -1.56 18.36
N ALA A 406 -8.01 -1.41 17.18
CA ALA A 406 -8.98 -2.37 16.62
C ALA A 406 -8.40 -3.35 15.57
N LEU A 407 -7.16 -3.11 15.14
CA LEU A 407 -6.35 -4.07 14.38
C LEU A 407 -5.86 -5.15 15.37
N PRO A 408 -5.96 -6.45 15.05
CA PRO A 408 -5.47 -7.49 15.95
C PRO A 408 -3.96 -7.44 16.04
N GLU A 409 -3.46 -7.95 17.15
CA GLU A 409 -2.04 -8.19 17.43
C GLU A 409 -1.30 -8.80 16.22
N SER A 410 -1.92 -9.69 15.44
CA SER A 410 -1.29 -10.29 14.24
C SER A 410 -0.91 -9.30 13.13
N VAL A 411 -1.62 -8.17 13.00
CA VAL A 411 -1.29 -7.10 12.04
C VAL A 411 -0.46 -5.99 12.71
N MET A 412 -0.61 -5.80 14.03
CA MET A 412 0.15 -4.81 14.81
C MET A 412 1.61 -5.23 15.06
N HIS A 413 1.95 -6.52 15.03
CA HIS A 413 3.32 -7.05 15.14
C HIS A 413 4.18 -6.88 13.87
N ALA A 414 3.96 -5.83 13.06
CA ALA A 414 4.96 -5.37 12.10
C ALA A 414 5.96 -4.37 12.73
N ALA A 415 5.70 -3.91 13.97
CA ALA A 415 6.58 -3.01 14.73
C ALA A 415 7.19 -3.63 16.00
N GLU A 416 6.85 -4.89 16.31
CA GLU A 416 7.77 -5.79 17.02
C GLU A 416 8.25 -6.87 16.05
N PRO A 417 9.41 -7.51 16.29
CA PRO A 417 9.60 -8.90 15.95
C PRO A 417 8.47 -9.64 15.20
N SER A 418 8.63 -9.86 13.90
CA SER A 418 7.92 -10.93 13.17
C SER A 418 7.81 -12.20 14.04
N PRO A 419 6.83 -13.12 13.86
CA PRO A 419 6.82 -14.42 14.54
C PRO A 419 8.17 -15.18 14.48
N PHE A 420 9.06 -14.82 13.54
CA PHE A 420 10.47 -15.24 13.48
C PHE A 420 11.40 -14.69 14.57
N GLN A 421 11.07 -13.56 15.20
CA GLN A 421 11.78 -12.98 16.35
C GLN A 421 11.10 -13.34 17.70
N ILE A 422 9.79 -13.66 17.75
CA ILE A 422 9.13 -14.22 18.97
C ILE A 422 9.61 -15.66 19.26
N LEU A 423 10.00 -16.41 18.23
CA LEU A 423 10.67 -17.72 18.37
C LEU A 423 12.05 -17.66 19.05
N LYS A 424 12.56 -16.48 19.43
CA LYS A 424 13.73 -16.38 20.33
C LYS A 424 13.41 -16.73 21.79
N GLN A 425 12.14 -16.77 22.23
CA GLN A 425 11.82 -16.92 23.67
C GLN A 425 11.04 -18.17 24.08
N GLN A 426 10.40 -18.92 23.18
CA GLN A 426 9.73 -20.17 23.57
C GLN A 426 10.03 -21.30 22.58
N GLY A 427 10.69 -22.35 23.11
CA GLY A 427 11.28 -23.45 22.35
C GLY A 427 10.28 -24.31 21.59
N GLY A 428 10.22 -24.08 20.27
CA GLY A 428 9.65 -24.98 19.25
C GLY A 428 10.63 -25.16 18.08
N PRO A 429 10.47 -26.19 17.23
CA PRO A 429 11.55 -26.76 16.41
C PRO A 429 12.05 -25.78 15.34
N ALA A 430 13.38 -25.68 15.25
CA ALA A 430 14.13 -24.58 14.66
C ALA A 430 13.98 -24.40 13.14
N ALA A 431 13.78 -23.15 12.73
CA ALA A 431 14.06 -22.68 11.37
C ALA A 431 15.58 -22.45 11.18
N PRO A 432 16.12 -22.52 9.94
CA PRO A 432 17.57 -22.56 9.66
C PRO A 432 18.38 -21.36 10.17
N GLY A 433 17.75 -20.19 10.37
CA GLY A 433 18.39 -19.00 10.92
C GLY A 433 18.75 -19.08 12.41
N TYR A 434 18.07 -19.94 13.18
CA TYR A 434 18.37 -20.16 14.59
C TYR A 434 19.57 -21.10 14.79
N GLU A 435 19.76 -22.08 13.91
CA GLU A 435 20.90 -23.00 14.01
C GLU A 435 22.21 -22.28 13.74
N LEU A 436 22.31 -21.47 12.68
CA LEU A 436 23.54 -20.73 12.40
C LEU A 436 23.90 -19.76 13.53
N ASP A 437 22.91 -19.02 14.06
CA ASP A 437 23.13 -18.10 15.20
C ASP A 437 23.54 -18.88 16.46
N ARG A 438 23.00 -20.08 16.67
CA ARG A 438 23.43 -20.99 17.74
C ARG A 438 24.87 -21.45 17.54
N TRP A 439 25.24 -21.88 16.34
CA TRP A 439 26.62 -22.29 16.03
C TRP A 439 27.61 -21.14 16.23
N LEU A 440 27.24 -19.91 15.86
CA LEU A 440 28.14 -18.75 15.93
C LEU A 440 28.20 -18.07 17.31
N ARG A 441 27.26 -18.37 18.22
CA ARG A 441 27.22 -17.77 19.57
C ARG A 441 27.45 -18.76 20.72
N THR A 442 27.36 -20.06 20.45
CA THR A 442 27.54 -21.09 21.50
C THR A 442 28.99 -21.57 21.47
N PRO A 443 29.79 -21.29 22.52
CA PRO A 443 31.14 -21.83 22.63
C PRO A 443 31.12 -23.36 22.59
N PRO A 444 32.13 -23.99 21.97
CA PRO A 444 32.20 -25.44 21.94
C PRO A 444 32.43 -26.00 23.36
N ASN A 445 31.78 -27.12 23.67
CA ASN A 445 31.98 -27.82 24.93
C ASN A 445 33.27 -28.66 24.85
N THR A 446 34.34 -28.22 25.51
CA THR A 446 35.64 -28.91 25.50
C THR A 446 35.57 -30.32 26.06
N GLY A 447 34.71 -30.58 27.04
CA GLY A 447 34.57 -31.91 27.66
C GLY A 447 34.03 -32.99 26.71
N GLU A 448 33.32 -32.62 25.66
CA GLU A 448 32.84 -33.57 24.64
C GLU A 448 33.96 -34.09 23.75
N PHE A 449 35.05 -33.32 23.61
CA PHE A 449 36.16 -33.64 22.72
C PHE A 449 37.44 -34.01 23.47
N GLU A 450 37.42 -34.04 24.80
CA GLU A 450 38.59 -34.31 25.64
C GLU A 450 39.18 -35.71 25.38
N ALA A 451 38.35 -36.74 25.26
CA ALA A 451 38.81 -38.10 24.98
C ALA A 451 39.47 -38.22 23.60
N ASP A 452 38.88 -37.58 22.58
CA ASP A 452 39.44 -37.53 21.22
C ASP A 452 40.76 -36.74 21.21
N PHE A 453 40.81 -35.60 21.90
CA PHE A 453 42.00 -34.76 22.00
C PHE A 453 43.17 -35.47 22.69
N VAL A 454 42.92 -36.15 23.82
CA VAL A 454 43.94 -36.95 24.52
C VAL A 454 44.44 -38.10 23.67
N ALA A 455 43.56 -38.74 22.88
CA ALA A 455 43.95 -39.82 21.96
C ALA A 455 44.89 -39.35 20.83
N LEU A 456 44.89 -38.06 20.47
CA LEU A 456 45.82 -37.47 19.50
C LEU A 456 47.22 -37.22 20.08
N GLY A 457 47.39 -37.33 21.40
CA GLY A 457 48.68 -37.21 22.08
C GLY A 457 49.17 -35.77 22.19
N PRO A 458 48.53 -34.91 23.01
CA PRO A 458 49.00 -33.54 23.24
C PRO A 458 50.38 -33.52 23.91
N ASP A 459 51.14 -32.47 23.64
CA ASP A 459 52.45 -32.23 24.24
C ASP A 459 52.36 -31.91 25.74
N HIS A 460 53.52 -31.73 26.40
CA HIS A 460 53.58 -31.36 27.82
C HIS A 460 52.93 -29.99 28.14
N GLN A 461 52.57 -29.20 27.13
CA GLN A 461 51.87 -27.93 27.25
C GLN A 461 50.37 -28.05 26.94
N GLY A 462 49.87 -29.28 26.72
CA GLY A 462 48.46 -29.54 26.47
C GLY A 462 48.01 -29.15 25.06
N ARG A 463 48.91 -29.19 24.07
CA ARG A 463 48.63 -28.77 22.68
C ARG A 463 48.94 -29.86 21.67
N ILE A 464 48.21 -29.89 20.56
CA ILE A 464 48.47 -30.78 19.43
C ILE A 464 49.00 -29.99 18.23
N THR A 465 49.85 -30.61 17.43
CA THR A 465 50.37 -30.04 16.18
C THR A 465 49.31 -30.10 15.08
N GLY A 466 49.41 -29.24 14.06
CA GLY A 466 48.56 -29.32 12.88
C GLY A 466 48.66 -30.65 12.11
N ALA A 467 49.79 -31.35 12.20
CA ALA A 467 49.91 -32.70 11.62
C ALA A 467 49.04 -33.72 12.37
N GLN A 468 49.04 -33.70 13.71
CA GLN A 468 48.20 -34.57 14.55
C GLN A 468 46.71 -34.26 14.37
N ALA A 469 46.35 -32.99 14.31
CA ALA A 469 44.95 -32.58 14.10
C ALA A 469 44.44 -32.94 12.70
N LYS A 470 45.27 -32.80 11.65
CA LYS A 470 44.87 -33.04 10.25
C LYS A 470 44.36 -34.46 10.01
N ASP A 471 44.96 -35.46 10.66
CA ASP A 471 44.54 -36.85 10.53
C ASP A 471 43.10 -37.06 11.06
N ASP A 472 42.71 -36.34 12.11
CA ASP A 472 41.34 -36.36 12.61
C ASP A 472 40.38 -35.50 11.77
N LEU A 473 40.76 -34.27 11.43
CA LEU A 473 39.90 -33.35 10.67
C LEU A 473 39.55 -33.87 9.28
N THR A 474 40.45 -34.61 8.64
CA THR A 474 40.21 -35.22 7.31
C THR A 474 39.19 -36.36 7.33
N ARG A 475 38.91 -36.97 8.50
CA ARG A 475 37.85 -37.98 8.65
C ARG A 475 36.44 -37.44 8.39
N SER A 476 36.26 -36.12 8.50
CA SER A 476 35.00 -35.43 8.16
C SER A 476 34.65 -35.48 6.67
N LYS A 477 35.61 -35.84 5.78
CA LYS A 477 35.48 -35.84 4.32
C LYS A 477 35.16 -34.47 3.69
N LEU A 478 35.36 -33.38 4.43
CA LEU A 478 35.26 -32.03 3.87
C LEU A 478 36.42 -31.72 2.91
N PRO A 479 36.23 -30.87 1.88
CA PRO A 479 37.30 -30.46 0.99
C PRO A 479 38.47 -29.82 1.74
N SER A 480 39.70 -30.05 1.28
CA SER A 480 40.92 -29.51 1.93
C SER A 480 40.91 -27.98 2.05
N THR A 481 40.26 -27.28 1.12
CA THR A 481 40.11 -25.81 1.16
C THR A 481 39.21 -25.36 2.31
N VAL A 482 38.17 -26.14 2.63
CA VAL A 482 37.26 -25.89 3.75
C VAL A 482 37.93 -26.19 5.07
N LEU A 483 38.65 -27.31 5.18
CA LEU A 483 39.42 -27.67 6.38
C LEU A 483 40.50 -26.62 6.71
N HIS A 484 41.15 -26.07 5.69
CA HIS A 484 42.12 -24.98 5.87
C HIS A 484 41.46 -23.68 6.37
N LYS A 485 40.23 -23.38 5.91
CA LYS A 485 39.46 -22.24 6.43
C LYS A 485 39.06 -22.46 7.89
N ILE A 486 38.65 -23.68 8.26
CA ILE A 486 38.30 -24.05 9.64
C ILE A 486 39.53 -23.91 10.56
N TRP A 487 40.68 -24.42 10.13
CA TRP A 487 41.94 -24.27 10.85
C TRP A 487 42.24 -22.80 11.17
N ASN A 488 42.19 -21.93 10.15
CA ASN A 488 42.48 -20.51 10.31
C ASN A 488 41.49 -19.77 11.23
N LEU A 489 40.26 -20.26 11.36
CA LEU A 489 39.27 -19.71 12.28
C LEU A 489 39.48 -20.19 13.71
N ALA A 490 40.01 -21.40 13.90
CA ALA A 490 40.14 -22.05 15.19
C ALA A 490 41.50 -21.85 15.86
N ASP A 491 42.59 -21.70 15.10
CA ASP A 491 43.92 -21.32 15.61
C ASP A 491 43.94 -19.82 15.95
N VAL A 492 43.36 -19.49 17.10
CA VAL A 492 43.16 -18.11 17.56
C VAL A 492 44.50 -17.49 17.96
N THR A 493 45.38 -18.29 18.55
CA THR A 493 46.72 -17.86 18.97
C THR A 493 47.71 -17.72 17.81
N ARG A 494 47.40 -18.33 16.66
CA ARG A 494 48.24 -18.34 15.43
C ARG A 494 49.63 -18.90 15.69
N ASP A 495 49.76 -19.82 16.63
CA ASP A 495 51.03 -20.43 16.99
C ASP A 495 51.31 -21.73 16.19
N GLY A 496 50.32 -22.19 15.40
CA GLY A 496 50.40 -23.40 14.58
C GLY A 496 50.11 -24.69 15.36
N TYR A 497 49.68 -24.57 16.61
CA TYR A 497 49.19 -25.64 17.47
C TYR A 497 47.71 -25.42 17.78
N LEU A 498 47.05 -26.44 18.34
CA LEU A 498 45.70 -26.30 18.89
C LEU A 498 45.72 -26.76 20.34
N ASP A 499 45.24 -25.91 21.25
CA ASP A 499 44.84 -26.35 22.58
C ASP A 499 43.47 -27.07 22.54
N ILE A 500 43.00 -27.58 23.68
CA ILE A 500 41.72 -28.31 23.76
C ILE A 500 40.52 -27.46 23.28
N TYR A 501 40.54 -26.14 23.50
CA TYR A 501 39.46 -25.25 23.10
C TYR A 501 39.51 -24.97 21.60
N GLU A 502 40.69 -24.71 21.04
CA GLU A 502 40.90 -24.51 19.61
C GLU A 502 40.59 -25.79 18.81
N TYR A 503 40.91 -26.97 19.36
CA TYR A 503 40.49 -28.25 18.80
C TYR A 503 38.96 -28.43 18.84
N ALA A 504 38.32 -28.07 19.95
CA ALA A 504 36.85 -28.10 20.06
C ALA A 504 36.19 -27.13 19.07
N LEU A 505 36.77 -25.94 18.83
CA LEU A 505 36.34 -25.00 17.79
C LEU A 505 36.44 -25.60 16.38
N CYS A 506 37.53 -26.32 16.07
CA CYS A 506 37.65 -27.04 14.80
C CYS A 506 36.50 -28.05 14.61
N ARG A 507 36.24 -28.87 15.63
CA ARG A 507 35.18 -29.90 15.59
C ARG A 507 33.79 -29.28 15.48
N HIS A 508 33.57 -28.15 16.15
CA HIS A 508 32.34 -27.37 16.09
C HIS A 508 32.06 -26.80 14.69
N PHE A 509 33.06 -26.18 14.05
CA PHE A 509 32.91 -25.67 12.68
C PHE A 509 32.80 -26.78 11.63
N ILE A 510 33.42 -27.94 11.84
CA ILE A 510 33.19 -29.12 11.00
C ILE A 510 31.73 -29.57 11.10
N ALA A 511 31.19 -29.70 12.32
CA ALA A 511 29.81 -30.10 12.53
C ALA A 511 28.82 -29.08 11.93
N MET A 512 29.09 -27.78 12.07
CA MET A 512 28.34 -26.71 11.43
C MET A 512 28.34 -26.86 9.90
N LYS A 513 29.52 -27.10 9.28
CA LYS A 513 29.64 -27.23 7.83
C LYS A 513 28.99 -28.51 7.28
N LEU A 514 29.05 -29.61 8.03
CA LEU A 514 28.35 -30.86 7.71
C LEU A 514 26.82 -30.73 7.86
N SER A 515 26.36 -29.81 8.70
CA SER A 515 24.94 -29.48 8.87
C SER A 515 24.40 -28.54 7.78
N GLY A 516 25.20 -28.21 6.75
CA GLY A 516 24.80 -27.41 5.59
C GLY A 516 25.01 -25.90 5.74
N HIS A 517 25.63 -25.46 6.84
CA HIS A 517 25.86 -24.04 7.14
C HIS A 517 27.19 -23.53 6.58
N GLU A 518 27.26 -22.25 6.22
CA GLU A 518 28.49 -21.62 5.73
C GLU A 518 29.42 -21.16 6.85
N LEU A 519 30.75 -21.23 6.60
CA LEU A 519 31.76 -20.79 7.57
C LEU A 519 31.84 -19.26 7.61
N PRO A 520 31.94 -18.63 8.79
CA PRO A 520 32.07 -17.19 8.91
C PRO A 520 33.37 -16.69 8.24
N ALA A 521 33.43 -15.39 7.95
CA ALA A 521 34.63 -14.77 7.38
C ALA A 521 35.74 -14.61 8.43
N GLU A 522 35.36 -14.34 9.67
CA GLU A 522 36.23 -14.14 10.84
C GLU A 522 35.61 -14.86 12.05
N LEU A 523 36.39 -15.15 13.08
CA LEU A 523 35.88 -15.77 14.31
C LEU A 523 34.98 -14.76 15.06
N PRO A 524 33.72 -15.10 15.37
CA PRO A 524 32.85 -14.23 16.17
C PRO A 524 33.40 -13.99 17.58
N ASP A 525 33.20 -12.79 18.10
CA ASP A 525 33.64 -12.36 19.44
C ASP A 525 33.20 -13.33 20.55
N GLU A 526 31.99 -13.89 20.43
CA GLU A 526 31.39 -14.81 21.39
C GLU A 526 32.07 -16.20 21.43
N LEU A 527 32.80 -16.59 20.39
CA LEU A 527 33.54 -17.86 20.31
C LEU A 527 35.00 -17.72 20.72
N HIS A 528 35.47 -16.51 21.02
CA HIS A 528 36.80 -16.34 21.58
C HIS A 528 36.91 -17.00 22.97
N PRO A 529 38.05 -17.63 23.30
CA PRO A 529 38.25 -18.22 24.61
C PRO A 529 38.10 -17.13 25.69
N ASN A 530 37.16 -17.34 26.62
CA ASN A 530 36.94 -16.43 27.73
C ASN A 530 38.22 -16.35 28.58
N LYS A 531 38.68 -15.14 28.89
CA LYS A 531 39.88 -14.87 29.72
C LYS A 531 39.86 -15.50 31.13
N GLY A 532 38.78 -16.18 31.51
CA GLY A 532 38.61 -16.88 32.79
C GLY A 532 38.71 -18.41 32.74
N GLN A 533 38.91 -19.05 31.58
CA GLN A 533 39.02 -20.52 31.48
C GLN A 533 40.45 -21.05 31.36
N GLN A 534 41.46 -20.17 31.36
CA GLN A 534 42.88 -20.56 31.44
C GLN A 534 43.36 -20.90 32.88
N ALA A 535 42.45 -21.02 33.85
CA ALA A 535 42.79 -21.35 35.23
C ALA A 535 42.19 -22.69 35.66
N ILE A 536 42.61 -23.78 35.01
CA ILE A 536 42.71 -25.08 35.68
C ILE A 536 44.12 -25.59 35.44
N SER A 537 45.05 -25.02 36.21
CA SER A 537 46.35 -25.62 36.51
C SER A 537 46.19 -26.42 37.79
N VAL A 538 46.30 -27.75 37.71
CA VAL A 538 47.07 -28.57 38.65
C VAL A 538 47.77 -29.66 37.85
#